data_AF-A0A9W9WAA0-F1
#
_entry.id   AF-A0A9W9WAA0-F1
#
_cell.length_a   1.000
_cell.length_b   1.000
_cell.length_c   1.000
_cell.angle_alpha   90.00
_cell.angle_beta   90.00
_cell.angle_gamma   90.00
#
_symmetry.space_group_name_H-M   'P 1'
#
loop_
_entity.id
_entity.type
_entity.pdbx_description
1 polymer ?
#
loop_
_entity_poly.entity_id
_entity_poly.type
_entity_poly.pdbx_seq_one_letter_code
_entity_poly.pdbx_strand_id
1 'polypeptide(L)' 'MPATDSLQPPLTPEERAVIKTYGSWTNFMQSYGLKPWDDDDVQEGMAILRGLVQA' A
#
# COMPACT_ATOMS: atom_id res chain seq x y z
N MET A 1 -14.34 4.62 6.52
CA MET A 1 -13.07 4.07 5.98
C MET A 1 -13.29 3.85 4.50
N PRO A 2 -12.39 4.29 3.61
CA PRO A 2 -12.57 4.07 2.18
C PRO A 2 -12.68 2.57 1.89
N ALA A 3 -13.63 2.17 1.04
CA ALA A 3 -13.94 0.77 0.75
C ALA A 3 -12.75 -0.03 0.18
N THR A 4 -11.75 0.67 -0.36
CA THR A 4 -10.53 0.11 -0.94
C THR A 4 -9.49 -0.28 0.10
N ASP A 5 -9.64 0.09 1.37
CA ASP A 5 -8.74 -0.39 2.43
C ASP A 5 -8.92 -1.89 2.68
N SER A 6 -10.11 -2.43 2.38
CA SER A 6 -10.41 -3.86 2.39
C SER A 6 -9.68 -4.65 1.31
N LEU A 7 -9.11 -3.97 0.30
CA LEU A 7 -8.30 -4.57 -0.77
C LEU A 7 -6.81 -4.62 -0.40
N GLN A 8 -6.45 -4.25 0.82
CA GLN A 8 -5.09 -4.35 1.31
C GLN A 8 -4.65 -5.83 1.30
N PRO A 9 -3.53 -6.18 0.63
CA PRO A 9 -2.99 -7.53 0.67
C PRO A 9 -2.51 -7.89 2.09
N PRO A 10 -2.23 -9.16 2.41
CA PRO A 10 -1.63 -9.51 3.69
C PRO A 10 -0.24 -8.88 3.79
N LEU A 11 -0.07 -7.98 4.76
CA LEU A 11 1.17 -7.27 5.01
C LEU A 11 1.85 -7.74 6.28
N THR A 12 3.17 -7.68 6.24
CA THR A 12 4.02 -7.83 7.43
C THR A 12 3.86 -6.63 8.37
N PRO A 13 4.24 -6.76 9.66
CA PRO A 13 4.19 -5.64 10.61
C PRO A 13 5.01 -4.42 10.17
N GLU A 14 6.12 -4.64 9.48
CA GLU A 14 7.03 -3.59 8.98
C GLU A 14 6.38 -2.80 7.84
N GLU A 15 5.85 -3.49 6.83
CA GLU A 15 5.08 -2.92 5.73
C GLU A 15 3.87 -2.13 6.25
N ARG A 16 3.19 -2.65 7.28
CA ARG A 16 2.06 -1.97 7.93
C ARG A 16 2.48 -0.69 8.65
N ALA A 17 3.67 -0.65 9.24
CA ALA A 17 4.20 0.54 9.88
C ALA A 17 4.43 1.66 8.86
N VAL A 18 4.98 1.33 7.69
CA VAL A 18 5.13 2.27 6.58
C VAL A 18 3.75 2.76 6.10
N ILE A 19 2.80 1.88 5.79
CA ILE A 19 1.46 2.33 5.36
C ILE A 19 0.77 3.23 6.39
N LYS A 20 1.00 2.96 7.68
CA LYS A 20 0.44 3.79 8.76
C LYS A 20 0.98 5.22 8.71
N THR A 21 2.19 5.48 8.20
CA THR A 21 2.69 6.85 8.00
C THR A 21 1.97 7.58 6.87
N TYR A 22 1.45 6.83 5.89
CA TYR A 22 0.57 7.35 4.83
C TYR A 22 -0.90 7.39 5.28
N GLY A 23 -1.24 6.83 6.45
CA GLY A 23 -2.58 6.80 7.03
C GLY A 23 -3.38 5.55 6.69
N SER A 24 -3.37 5.09 5.44
CA SER A 24 -4.09 3.88 5.01
C SER A 24 -3.52 3.32 3.70
N TRP A 25 -3.83 2.06 3.36
CA TRP A 25 -3.37 1.45 2.10
C TRP A 25 -3.86 2.25 0.90
N THR A 26 -5.11 2.70 0.98
CA THR A 26 -5.72 3.52 -0.07
C THR A 26 -4.96 4.83 -0.26
N ASN A 27 -4.59 5.51 0.84
CA ASN A 27 -3.88 6.78 0.74
C ASN A 27 -2.43 6.59 0.26
N PHE A 28 -1.79 5.50 0.66
CA PHE A 28 -0.50 5.08 0.11
C PHE A 28 -0.59 4.90 -1.41
N MET A 29 -1.49 4.06 -1.90
CA MET A 29 -1.68 3.83 -3.34
C MET A 29 -1.97 5.13 -4.09
N GLN A 30 -2.88 5.96 -3.58
CA GLN A 30 -3.21 7.26 -4.18
C GLN A 30 -2.02 8.24 -4.19
N SER A 31 -1.15 8.22 -3.17
CA SER A 31 0.04 9.07 -3.12
C SER A 31 1.07 8.73 -4.21
N TYR A 32 1.03 7.52 -4.76
CA TYR A 32 1.82 7.07 -5.90
C TYR A 32 1.02 7.02 -7.21
N GLY A 33 -0.24 7.46 -7.22
CA GLY A 33 -1.09 7.41 -8.41
C GLY A 33 -1.58 6.01 -8.80
N LEU A 34 -1.45 5.03 -7.89
CA LEU A 34 -1.80 3.63 -8.08
C LEU A 34 -3.27 3.35 -7.71
N LYS A 35 -3.89 2.41 -8.42
CA LYS A 35 -5.28 1.98 -8.18
C LYS A 35 -5.31 0.71 -7.32
N PRO A 36 -5.93 0.73 -6.13
CA PRO A 36 -6.03 -0.45 -5.26
C PRO A 36 -6.83 -1.64 -5.82
N TRP A 37 -7.58 -1.44 -6.91
CA TRP A 37 -8.40 -2.46 -7.57
C TRP A 37 -7.77 -3.00 -8.86
N ASP A 38 -6.57 -2.55 -9.19
CA ASP A 38 -5.81 -2.97 -10.36
C ASP A 38 -4.63 -3.84 -9.85
N ASP A 39 -4.59 -5.10 -10.28
CA ASP A 39 -3.62 -6.06 -9.76
C ASP A 39 -2.17 -5.68 -10.12
N ASP A 40 -1.95 -5.05 -11.27
CA ASP A 40 -0.62 -4.60 -11.69
C ASP A 40 -0.14 -3.45 -10.80
N ASP A 41 -1.02 -2.48 -10.54
CA ASP A 41 -0.73 -1.38 -9.62
C ASP A 41 -0.51 -1.87 -8.18
N VAL A 42 -1.24 -2.89 -7.73
CA VAL A 42 -1.03 -3.50 -6.41
C VAL A 42 0.35 -4.14 -6.32
N GLN A 43 0.82 -4.81 -7.38
CA GLN A 43 2.17 -5.36 -7.41
C GLN A 43 3.23 -4.26 -7.39
N GLU A 44 3.02 -3.17 -8.12
CA GLU A 44 3.92 -2.01 -8.09
C GLU A 44 3.94 -1.34 -6.70
N GLY A 45 2.77 -1.14 -6.10
CA GLY A 45 2.64 -0.59 -4.74
C GLY A 45 3.34 -1.46 -3.70
N MET A 46 3.24 -2.78 -3.82
CA MET A 46 3.97 -3.73 -2.96
C MET A 46 5.49 -3.68 -3.20
N ALA A 47 5.94 -3.50 -4.44
CA ALA A 47 7.37 -3.35 -4.74
C ALA A 47 7.95 -2.06 -4.13
N ILE A 48 7.22 -0.94 -4.25
CA ILE A 48 7.57 0.34 -3.61
C ILE A 48 7.60 0.17 -2.09
N LEU A 49 6.56 -0.45 -1.51
CA LEU A 49 6.46 -0.67 -0.07
C LEU A 49 7.64 -1.49 0.46
N ARG A 50 8.01 -2.56 -0.24
CA ARG A 50 9.20 -3.37 0.11
C ARG A 50 10.50 -2.57 0.03
N GLY A 51 10.62 -1.71 -1.00
CA GLY A 51 11.75 -0.79 -1.13
C GLY A 51 11.84 0.21 0.03
N LEU A 52 10.70 0.72 0.52
CA LEU A 52 10.63 1.64 1.66
C LEU A 52 10.95 0.94 3.00
N VAL A 53 10.59 -0.33 3.17
CA VAL A 53 10.92 -1.10 4.39
C VAL A 53 12.41 -1.42 4.49
N GLN A 54 13.09 -1.59 3.34
CA GLN A 54 14.52 -1.90 3.30
C GLN A 54 15.45 -0.67 3.39
N ALA A 55 14.90 0.55 3.42
CA ALA A 55 15.65 1.81 3.48
C ALA A 55 15.73 2.37 4.91
#